data_AF-A0A4D7HCS8-F1
#
_entry.id   AF-A0A4D7HCS8-F1
#
_cell.length_a   1.000
_cell.length_b   1.000
_cell.length_c   1.000
_cell.angle_alpha   90.00
_cell.angle_beta   90.00
_cell.angle_gamma   90.00
#
_symmetry.space_group_name_H-M   'P 1'
#
loop_
_entity.id
_entity.type
_entity.pdbx_description
1 polymer ?
#
loop_
_entity_poly.entity_id
_entity_poly.type
_entity_poly.pdbx_seq_one_letter_code
_entity_poly.pdbx_strand_id
1 'polypeptide(L)'
;MPVDIRDHPAAPDLDALGDLTLEPVPAEEIRRRLDDGDELLEDELRERDDVDAYVELNRRSQGGEYGDIGTALYRLVQLFGTPQLPGYEAGGDLRERTDETFNYLFRVGTDAGELPDEWLVTVHDWHVDLGVSLAGWESDGVDPAEMETAVGLVSLALVTNVVTEPVQCEYKDIWY
;
A
#
# COMPACT_ATOMS: atom_id res chain seq x y z
N MET A 1 15.22 -14.10 -10.21
CA MET A 1 15.30 -12.74 -10.78
C MET A 1 13.88 -12.29 -10.78
N PRO A 2 13.55 -11.21 -10.08
CA PRO A 2 12.18 -10.75 -9.98
C PRO A 2 11.63 -10.53 -11.39
N VAL A 3 10.39 -10.95 -11.62
CA VAL A 3 9.70 -10.79 -12.91
C VAL A 3 8.98 -9.46 -12.97
N ASP A 4 8.76 -8.92 -14.17
CA ASP A 4 7.88 -7.75 -14.32
C ASP A 4 6.48 -8.15 -13.81
N ILE A 5 5.87 -7.31 -12.99
CA ILE A 5 4.56 -7.58 -12.38
C ILE A 5 3.48 -7.91 -13.43
N ARG A 6 3.59 -7.35 -14.64
CA ARG A 6 2.64 -7.58 -15.75
C ARG A 6 2.84 -8.93 -16.43
N ASP A 7 4.03 -9.48 -16.32
CA ASP A 7 4.40 -10.78 -16.89
C ASP A 7 4.30 -11.91 -15.84
N HIS A 8 3.91 -11.59 -14.61
CA HIS A 8 3.77 -12.57 -13.53
C HIS A 8 2.63 -13.56 -13.85
N PRO A 9 2.83 -14.88 -13.70
CA PRO A 9 1.81 -15.88 -14.08
C PRO A 9 0.53 -15.81 -13.24
N ALA A 10 0.59 -15.22 -12.05
CA ALA A 10 -0.55 -14.95 -11.19
C ALA A 10 -1.09 -13.51 -11.30
N ALA A 11 -0.58 -12.71 -12.25
CA ALA A 11 -1.13 -11.37 -12.49
C ALA A 11 -2.56 -11.52 -13.06
N PRO A 12 -3.55 -10.83 -12.47
CA PRO A 12 -4.91 -10.82 -13.00
C PRO A 12 -4.98 -10.07 -14.34
N ASP A 13 -6.03 -10.34 -15.12
CA ASP A 13 -6.28 -9.62 -16.38
C ASP A 13 -6.62 -8.15 -16.08
N LEU A 14 -5.84 -7.23 -16.65
CA LEU A 14 -5.97 -5.79 -16.41
C LEU A 14 -7.35 -5.26 -16.82
N ASP A 15 -7.92 -5.77 -17.92
CA ASP A 15 -9.24 -5.36 -18.38
C ASP A 15 -10.36 -5.89 -17.45
N ALA A 16 -10.07 -6.92 -16.65
CA ALA A 16 -11.01 -7.52 -15.69
C ALA A 16 -10.94 -6.88 -14.29
N LEU A 17 -9.86 -6.14 -13.97
CA LEU A 17 -9.67 -5.47 -12.68
C LEU A 17 -10.65 -4.32 -12.44
N GLY A 18 -11.21 -3.74 -13.50
CA GLY A 18 -12.15 -2.62 -13.39
C GLY A 18 -11.57 -1.42 -12.63
N ASP A 19 -12.43 -0.70 -11.92
CA ASP A 19 -12.04 0.43 -11.09
C ASP A 19 -11.60 -0.07 -9.70
N LEU A 20 -10.42 0.39 -9.26
CA LEU A 20 -9.90 0.15 -7.91
C LEU A 20 -10.01 1.43 -7.10
N THR A 21 -10.54 1.32 -5.88
CA THR A 21 -10.62 2.44 -4.93
C THR A 21 -9.61 2.21 -3.81
N LEU A 22 -8.82 3.23 -3.50
CA LEU A 22 -7.89 3.24 -2.38
C LEU A 22 -8.31 4.32 -1.38
N GLU A 23 -8.76 3.92 -0.19
CA GLU A 23 -9.26 4.83 0.84
C GLU A 23 -8.46 4.70 2.14
N PRO A 24 -8.02 5.82 2.76
CA PRO A 24 -7.36 5.73 4.05
C PRO A 24 -8.36 5.29 5.12
N VAL A 25 -8.00 4.28 5.91
CA VAL A 25 -8.82 3.88 7.07
C VAL A 25 -8.82 5.02 8.09
N PRO A 26 -9.99 5.45 8.60
CA PRO A 26 -10.04 6.55 9.56
C PRO A 26 -9.26 6.27 10.84
N ALA A 27 -8.49 7.25 11.32
CA ALA A 27 -7.71 7.10 12.56
C ALA A 27 -8.57 6.76 13.79
N GLU A 28 -9.83 7.21 13.83
CA GLU A 28 -10.78 6.87 14.90
C GLU A 28 -11.16 5.38 14.88
N GLU A 29 -11.28 4.78 13.69
CA GLU A 29 -11.57 3.36 13.52
C GLU A 29 -10.40 2.50 14.01
N ILE A 30 -9.18 2.87 13.59
CA ILE A 30 -7.93 2.20 14.00
C ILE A 30 -7.77 2.25 15.52
N ARG A 31 -7.87 3.44 16.12
CA ARG A 31 -7.72 3.59 17.57
C ARG A 31 -8.74 2.76 18.34
N ARG A 32 -9.99 2.76 17.90
CA ARG A 32 -11.05 1.95 18.53
C ARG A 32 -10.68 0.45 18.50
N ARG A 33 -10.22 -0.06 17.36
CA ARG A 33 -9.81 -1.47 17.22
C ARG A 33 -8.67 -1.81 18.20
N LEU A 34 -7.64 -0.97 18.24
CA LEU A 34 -6.51 -1.15 19.16
C LEU A 34 -6.92 -1.04 20.64
N ASP A 35 -7.81 -0.10 20.98
CA ASP A 35 -8.34 0.07 22.34
C ASP A 35 -9.20 -1.14 22.78
N ASP A 36 -9.87 -1.80 21.83
CA ASP A 36 -10.61 -3.04 22.05
C ASP A 36 -9.68 -4.27 22.18
N GLY A 37 -8.38 -4.08 22.00
CA GLY A 37 -7.35 -5.12 22.11
C GLY A 37 -7.16 -5.95 20.84
N ASP A 38 -7.66 -5.48 19.70
CA ASP A 38 -7.44 -6.09 18.38
C ASP A 38 -6.01 -5.84 17.90
N GLU A 39 -5.44 -6.79 17.17
CA GLU A 39 -4.08 -6.71 16.64
C GLU A 39 -4.13 -6.56 15.12
N LEU A 40 -3.32 -5.62 14.59
CA LEU A 40 -3.14 -5.48 13.15
C LEU A 40 -2.02 -6.43 12.73
N LEU A 41 -2.38 -7.43 11.93
CA LEU A 41 -1.45 -8.35 11.29
C LEU A 41 -1.03 -7.77 9.95
N GLU A 42 0.27 -7.85 9.63
CA GLU A 42 0.87 -7.35 8.41
C GLU A 42 1.77 -8.43 7.80
N ASP A 43 1.77 -8.53 6.47
CA ASP A 43 2.64 -9.44 5.72
C ASP A 43 3.26 -8.70 4.52
N GLU A 44 4.57 -8.44 4.63
CA GLU A 44 5.33 -7.60 3.69
C GLU A 44 5.56 -8.31 2.36
N LEU A 45 5.04 -7.72 1.29
CA LEU A 45 5.06 -8.31 -0.05
C LEU A 45 6.47 -8.48 -0.61
N ARG A 46 7.44 -7.69 -0.17
CA ARG A 46 8.86 -7.82 -0.55
C ARG A 46 9.55 -9.03 0.09
N GLU A 47 9.00 -9.58 1.17
CA GLU A 47 9.52 -10.79 1.82
C GLU A 47 8.85 -12.07 1.27
N ARG A 48 7.79 -11.93 0.47
CA ARG A 48 7.07 -13.04 -0.15
C ARG A 48 7.78 -13.62 -1.38
N ASP A 49 8.15 -14.89 -1.27
CA ASP A 49 8.75 -15.65 -2.38
C ASP A 49 7.81 -15.81 -3.60
N ASP A 50 6.50 -15.86 -3.39
CA ASP A 50 5.49 -16.05 -4.44
C ASP A 50 5.15 -14.75 -5.18
N VAL A 51 5.49 -13.60 -4.59
CA VAL A 51 5.26 -12.28 -5.18
C VAL A 51 6.51 -11.75 -5.88
N ASP A 52 7.72 -12.37 -5.76
CA ASP A 52 9.04 -11.96 -6.30
C ASP A 52 8.99 -11.26 -7.67
N ALA A 53 8.55 -10.01 -7.65
CA ALA A 53 8.17 -9.21 -8.80
C ALA A 53 8.53 -7.75 -8.54
N TYR A 54 8.84 -7.06 -9.61
CA TYR A 54 9.11 -5.63 -9.60
C TYR A 54 8.16 -4.94 -10.57
N VAL A 55 7.77 -3.72 -10.23
CA VAL A 55 6.96 -2.88 -11.11
C VAL A 55 7.93 -2.07 -11.98
N GLU A 56 8.04 -2.35 -13.28
CA GLU A 56 8.74 -1.46 -14.23
C GLU A 56 7.95 -0.16 -14.33
N LEU A 57 8.37 0.81 -13.53
CA LEU A 57 7.88 2.16 -13.62
C LEU A 57 8.49 2.83 -14.87
N ASN A 58 7.67 3.58 -15.60
CA ASN A 58 7.94 4.06 -16.97
C ASN A 58 9.40 4.47 -17.26
N ARG A 59 9.98 3.94 -18.36
CA ARG A 59 11.30 4.30 -18.94
C ARG A 59 11.38 5.73 -19.49
N ARG A 60 10.91 6.75 -18.78
CA ARG A 60 11.26 8.14 -19.05
C ARG A 60 12.37 8.56 -18.10
N SER A 61 13.58 8.23 -18.56
CA SER A 61 14.84 8.82 -18.15
C SER A 61 14.72 10.34 -17.97
N GLN A 62 14.56 10.84 -16.73
CA GLN A 62 15.06 12.11 -16.19
C GLN A 62 14.65 12.21 -14.70
N GLY A 63 15.30 11.43 -13.85
CA GLY A 63 15.09 11.36 -12.40
C GLY A 63 15.64 10.02 -11.92
N GLY A 64 16.33 9.98 -10.78
CA GLY A 64 17.08 8.80 -10.33
C GLY A 64 16.24 7.52 -10.23
N GLU A 65 16.92 6.38 -10.17
CA GLU A 65 16.33 5.09 -9.83
C GLU A 65 15.33 5.26 -8.69
N TYR A 66 14.14 4.68 -8.84
CA TYR A 66 13.12 4.58 -7.79
C TYR A 66 13.77 4.21 -6.46
N GLY A 67 13.84 5.16 -5.53
CA GLY A 67 14.65 4.96 -4.33
C GLY A 67 14.77 6.17 -3.43
N ASP A 68 13.76 7.04 -3.39
CA ASP A 68 13.64 8.01 -2.30
C ASP A 68 12.27 7.86 -1.66
N ILE A 69 12.23 7.06 -0.59
CA ILE A 69 11.07 6.86 0.27
C ILE A 69 10.48 8.20 0.76
N GLY A 70 11.28 9.27 0.83
CA GLY A 70 10.82 10.62 1.11
C GLY A 70 9.88 11.18 0.03
N THR A 71 10.11 10.84 -1.24
CA THR A 71 9.21 11.23 -2.34
C THR A 71 7.87 10.49 -2.26
N ALA A 72 7.91 9.17 -1.99
CA ALA A 72 6.70 8.39 -1.80
C ALA A 72 5.89 8.90 -0.60
N LEU A 73 6.54 9.14 0.54
CA LEU A 73 5.92 9.76 1.70
C LEU A 73 5.31 11.12 1.37
N TYR A 74 6.04 11.98 0.65
CA TYR A 74 5.52 13.29 0.26
C TYR A 74 4.25 13.17 -0.58
N ARG A 75 4.18 12.20 -1.49
CA ARG A 75 2.96 11.93 -2.28
C ARG A 75 1.81 11.43 -1.43
N LEU A 76 2.04 10.47 -0.54
CA LEU A 76 1.01 10.00 0.39
C LEU A 76 0.46 11.15 1.24
N VAL A 77 1.34 12.03 1.74
CA VAL A 77 0.93 13.21 2.50
C VAL A 77 0.07 14.18 1.69
N GLN A 78 0.40 14.40 0.41
CA GLN A 78 -0.38 15.29 -0.44
C GLN A 78 -1.77 14.75 -0.76
N LEU A 79 -1.89 13.44 -0.97
CA LEU A 79 -3.14 12.81 -1.38
C LEU A 79 -4.05 12.49 -0.18
N PHE A 80 -3.47 12.01 0.92
CA PHE A 80 -4.21 11.42 2.03
C PHE A 80 -3.98 12.13 3.37
N GLY A 81 -3.07 13.09 3.45
CA GLY A 81 -2.70 13.74 4.71
C GLY A 81 -1.67 12.92 5.49
N THR A 82 -1.50 13.22 6.79
CA THR A 82 -0.47 12.57 7.62
C THR A 82 -0.80 11.10 7.92
N PRO A 83 0.19 10.25 8.24
CA PRO A 83 -0.04 8.86 8.63
C PRO A 83 -1.05 8.74 9.79
N GLN A 84 -1.95 7.77 9.68
CA GLN A 84 -3.11 7.56 10.56
C GLN A 84 -2.87 6.54 11.66
N LEU A 85 -1.86 5.66 11.52
CA LEU A 85 -1.56 4.65 12.53
C LEU A 85 -0.96 5.31 13.79
N PRO A 86 -1.46 4.97 14.99
CA PRO A 86 -0.88 5.46 16.25
C PRO A 86 0.62 5.17 16.33
N GLY A 87 1.40 6.15 16.81
CA GLY A 87 2.87 6.07 16.82
C GLY A 87 3.52 6.59 15.53
N TYR A 88 2.77 6.70 14.42
CA TYR A 88 3.23 7.27 13.15
C TYR A 88 2.79 8.72 12.90
N GLU A 89 2.00 9.27 13.81
CA GLU A 89 1.39 10.59 13.74
C GLU A 89 2.42 11.74 13.67
N ALA A 90 2.08 12.79 12.93
CA ALA A 90 2.91 13.98 12.84
C ALA A 90 3.02 14.68 14.21
N GLY A 91 4.26 14.93 14.65
CA GLY A 91 4.54 15.55 15.96
C GLY A 91 4.49 14.59 17.15
N GLY A 92 4.32 13.28 16.90
CA GLY A 92 4.45 12.23 17.91
C GLY A 92 5.88 12.05 18.41
N ASP A 93 6.02 11.30 19.51
CA ASP A 93 7.33 10.91 20.05
C ASP A 93 7.95 9.80 19.22
N LEU A 94 9.11 10.07 18.60
CA LEU A 94 9.74 9.19 17.62
C LEU A 94 10.86 8.33 18.20
N ARG A 95 11.07 8.40 19.52
CA ARG A 95 12.25 7.80 20.18
C ARG A 95 12.29 6.28 20.13
N GLU A 96 11.13 5.63 19.95
CA GLU A 96 11.00 4.18 19.92
C GLU A 96 11.06 3.59 18.51
N ARG A 97 11.13 4.42 17.46
CA ARG A 97 11.21 3.95 16.08
C ARG A 97 12.61 3.44 15.78
N THR A 98 12.70 2.18 15.37
CA THR A 98 13.98 1.54 15.02
C THR A 98 14.19 1.46 13.51
N ASP A 99 13.16 1.06 12.76
CA ASP A 99 13.27 0.82 11.31
C ASP A 99 12.25 1.56 10.45
N GLU A 100 11.04 1.83 10.95
CA GLU A 100 9.97 2.48 10.17
C GLU A 100 9.72 3.93 10.58
N THR A 101 9.51 4.82 9.62
CA THR A 101 9.29 6.26 9.86
C THR A 101 7.86 6.74 9.59
N PHE A 102 7.05 5.95 8.89
CA PHE A 102 5.63 6.17 8.70
C PHE A 102 4.94 4.84 8.41
N ASN A 103 3.64 4.76 8.70
CA ASN A 103 2.80 3.66 8.27
C ASN A 103 1.37 4.19 8.02
N TYR A 104 0.84 3.94 6.83
CA TYR A 104 -0.54 4.21 6.43
C TYR A 104 -1.29 2.89 6.29
N LEU A 105 -2.52 2.82 6.80
CA LEU A 105 -3.45 1.71 6.57
C LEU A 105 -4.55 2.12 5.58
N PHE A 106 -4.59 1.48 4.42
CA PHE A 106 -5.61 1.71 3.41
C PHE A 106 -6.56 0.52 3.27
N ARG A 107 -7.78 0.84 2.87
CA ARG A 107 -8.78 -0.08 2.38
C ARG A 107 -8.76 -0.02 0.86
N VAL A 108 -8.55 -1.17 0.22
CA VAL A 108 -8.68 -1.33 -1.23
C VAL A 108 -10.02 -1.96 -1.51
N GLY A 109 -10.80 -1.35 -2.40
CA GLY A 109 -12.08 -1.88 -2.87
C GLY A 109 -12.09 -2.07 -4.37
N THR A 110 -12.80 -3.09 -4.84
CA THR A 110 -12.99 -3.39 -6.26
C THR A 110 -14.35 -4.02 -6.53
N ASP A 111 -14.86 -3.85 -7.75
CA ASP A 111 -16.01 -4.61 -8.27
C ASP A 111 -15.56 -5.81 -9.14
N ALA A 112 -14.25 -6.11 -9.19
CA ALA A 112 -13.70 -7.22 -9.96
C ALA A 112 -14.02 -8.57 -9.32
N GLY A 113 -14.75 -9.43 -10.04
CA GLY A 113 -15.19 -10.73 -9.52
C GLY A 113 -14.09 -11.78 -9.30
N GLU A 114 -12.84 -11.50 -9.69
CA GLU A 114 -11.69 -12.40 -9.51
C GLU A 114 -10.85 -12.05 -8.26
N LEU A 115 -11.12 -10.92 -7.59
CA LEU A 115 -10.46 -10.49 -6.36
C LEU A 115 -11.49 -10.40 -5.22
N PRO A 116 -11.04 -10.33 -3.96
CA PRO A 116 -11.92 -9.96 -2.86
C PRO A 116 -12.53 -8.58 -3.11
N ASP A 117 -13.82 -8.39 -2.75
CA ASP A 117 -14.50 -7.09 -2.87
C ASP A 117 -13.76 -5.96 -2.13
N GLU A 118 -13.12 -6.32 -1.00
CA GLU A 118 -12.35 -5.40 -0.17
C GLU A 118 -11.20 -6.14 0.54
N TRP A 119 -10.05 -5.48 0.67
CA TRP A 119 -8.95 -5.92 1.54
C TRP A 119 -8.18 -4.72 2.12
N LEU A 120 -7.31 -4.98 3.10
CA LEU A 120 -6.46 -3.96 3.71
C LEU A 120 -5.02 -4.08 3.23
N VAL A 121 -4.37 -2.92 3.09
CA VAL A 121 -2.94 -2.81 2.77
C VAL A 121 -2.30 -1.78 3.67
N THR A 122 -1.07 -2.01 4.09
CA THR A 122 -0.25 -0.98 4.74
C THR A 122 0.86 -0.50 3.82
N VAL A 123 1.15 0.80 3.90
CA VAL A 123 2.20 1.47 3.13
C VAL A 123 3.12 2.19 4.09
N HIS A 124 4.37 1.75 4.12
CA HIS A 124 5.32 2.10 5.17
C HIS A 124 6.74 2.25 4.61
N ASP A 125 7.64 2.75 5.44
CA ASP A 125 9.07 2.82 5.14
C ASP A 125 9.72 1.49 5.51
N TRP A 126 10.10 0.71 4.49
CA TRP A 126 10.74 -0.59 4.65
C TRP A 126 12.21 -0.50 4.29
N HIS A 127 13.09 -0.41 5.30
CA HIS A 127 14.54 -0.31 5.10
C HIS A 127 14.96 0.75 4.06
N VAL A 128 14.37 1.95 4.12
CA VAL A 128 14.56 3.08 3.17
C VAL A 128 13.95 2.89 1.77
N ASP A 129 13.23 1.80 1.55
CA ASP A 129 12.42 1.53 0.36
C ASP A 129 10.92 1.64 0.68
N LEU A 130 10.10 1.62 -0.37
CA LEU A 130 8.64 1.57 -0.24
C LEU A 130 8.20 0.17 0.23
N GLY A 131 7.71 0.07 1.47
CA GLY A 131 7.07 -1.12 2.01
C GLY A 131 5.60 -1.17 1.65
N VAL A 132 5.12 -2.36 1.24
CA VAL A 132 3.70 -2.61 0.98
C VAL A 132 3.37 -3.96 1.58
N SER A 133 2.53 -3.97 2.62
CA SER A 133 2.07 -5.22 3.22
C SER A 133 0.59 -5.43 2.95
N LEU A 134 0.20 -6.69 2.81
CA LEU A 134 -1.19 -7.06 3.02
C LEU A 134 -1.46 -6.98 4.52
N ALA A 135 -2.64 -6.52 4.89
CA ALA A 135 -3.00 -6.31 6.28
C ALA A 135 -4.35 -6.93 6.63
N GLY A 136 -4.55 -7.21 7.91
CA GLY A 136 -5.77 -7.80 8.44
C GLY A 136 -5.85 -7.60 9.94
N TRP A 137 -7.06 -7.39 10.46
CA TRP A 137 -7.29 -7.40 11.89
C TRP A 137 -7.45 -8.83 12.38
N GLU A 138 -6.78 -9.20 13.47
CA GLU A 138 -6.86 -10.55 14.04
C GLU A 138 -8.32 -10.96 14.29
N SER A 139 -9.14 -10.03 14.81
CA SER A 139 -10.56 -10.28 15.08
C SER A 139 -11.42 -10.58 13.85
N ASP A 140 -10.99 -10.15 12.65
CA ASP A 140 -11.70 -10.41 11.40
C ASP A 140 -11.42 -11.84 10.88
N GLY A 141 -10.46 -12.55 11.50
CA GLY A 141 -10.10 -13.93 11.14
C GLY A 141 -9.47 -14.08 9.76
N VAL A 142 -8.96 -12.97 9.21
CA VAL A 142 -8.26 -12.92 7.94
C VAL A 142 -6.77 -12.91 8.22
N ASP A 143 -6.06 -13.95 7.80
CA ASP A 143 -4.60 -13.99 7.84
C ASP A 143 -4.05 -13.38 6.54
N PRO A 144 -3.34 -12.23 6.61
CA PRO A 144 -2.73 -11.63 5.43
C PRO A 144 -1.81 -12.59 4.69
N ALA A 145 -1.08 -13.45 5.41
CA ALA A 145 -0.16 -14.44 4.86
C ALA A 145 -0.83 -15.49 3.95
N GLU A 146 -2.14 -15.72 4.14
CA GLU A 146 -2.91 -16.68 3.35
C GLU A 146 -3.63 -16.03 2.15
N MET A 147 -3.57 -14.69 2.00
CA MET A 147 -4.16 -13.99 0.87
C MET A 147 -3.48 -14.37 -0.45
N GLU A 148 -4.29 -14.46 -1.51
CA GLU A 148 -3.84 -14.88 -2.84
C GLU A 148 -2.75 -13.95 -3.41
N THR A 149 -1.78 -14.54 -4.12
CA THR A 149 -0.68 -13.81 -4.77
C THR A 149 -1.19 -12.67 -5.68
N ALA A 150 -2.32 -12.86 -6.36
CA ALA A 150 -2.94 -11.84 -7.21
C ALA A 150 -3.30 -10.57 -6.43
N VAL A 151 -3.80 -10.70 -5.20
CA VAL A 151 -4.11 -9.57 -4.30
C VAL A 151 -2.82 -8.82 -3.95
N GLY A 152 -1.74 -9.55 -3.66
CA GLY A 152 -0.42 -8.96 -3.42
C GLY A 152 0.10 -8.16 -4.62
N LEU A 153 0.05 -8.76 -5.82
CA LEU A 153 0.52 -8.10 -7.05
C LEU A 153 -0.29 -6.83 -7.36
N VAL A 154 -1.62 -6.90 -7.24
CA VAL A 154 -2.48 -5.73 -7.46
C VAL A 154 -2.22 -4.64 -6.43
N SER A 155 -2.03 -5.01 -5.16
CA SER A 155 -1.71 -4.06 -4.08
C SER A 155 -0.38 -3.35 -4.34
N LEU A 156 0.67 -4.13 -4.67
CA LEU A 156 1.98 -3.59 -4.99
C LEU A 156 1.91 -2.66 -6.20
N ALA A 157 1.23 -3.06 -7.28
CA ALA A 157 1.06 -2.25 -8.48
C ALA A 157 0.28 -0.96 -8.18
N LEU A 158 -0.84 -1.06 -7.47
CA LEU A 158 -1.70 0.08 -7.14
C LEU A 158 -0.95 1.12 -6.32
N VAL A 159 -0.35 0.72 -5.20
CA VAL A 159 0.40 1.62 -4.31
C VAL A 159 1.58 2.24 -5.06
N THR A 160 2.32 1.42 -5.81
CA THR A 160 3.46 1.90 -6.60
C THR A 160 3.02 2.97 -7.61
N ASN A 161 1.91 2.78 -8.32
CA ASN A 161 1.38 3.79 -9.22
C ASN A 161 0.94 5.07 -8.48
N VAL A 162 0.22 4.94 -7.37
CA VAL A 162 -0.27 6.08 -6.56
C VAL A 162 0.87 6.99 -6.11
N VAL A 163 2.03 6.43 -5.74
CA VAL A 163 3.16 7.22 -5.23
C VAL A 163 4.13 7.69 -6.31
N THR A 164 3.96 7.29 -7.57
CA THR A 164 4.91 7.59 -8.66
C THR A 164 4.29 8.31 -9.86
N GLU A 165 3.05 8.02 -10.22
CA GLU A 165 2.37 8.62 -11.36
C GLU A 165 1.55 9.85 -10.92
N PRO A 166 1.44 10.88 -11.78
CA PRO A 166 0.60 12.03 -11.48
C PRO A 166 -0.88 11.64 -11.34
N VAL A 167 -1.55 12.16 -10.32
CA VAL A 167 -2.98 11.87 -10.06
C VAL A 167 -3.81 13.11 -10.37
N GLN A 168 -4.87 12.96 -11.18
CA GLN A 168 -5.75 14.08 -11.49
C GLN A 168 -6.73 14.34 -10.33
N CYS A 169 -6.77 15.58 -9.86
CA CYS A 169 -7.83 16.10 -9.02
C CYS A 169 -9.04 16.49 -9.86
N GLU A 170 -10.02 15.60 -9.97
CA GLU A 170 -11.21 15.83 -10.77
C GLU A 170 -11.99 17.09 -10.33
N TYR A 171 -12.04 17.38 -9.02
CA TYR A 171 -12.76 18.54 -8.50
C TYR A 171 -12.16 19.89 -8.94
N LYS A 172 -10.84 19.97 -9.10
CA LYS A 172 -10.13 21.21 -9.46
C LYS A 172 -9.55 21.21 -10.87
N ASP A 173 -9.67 20.10 -11.60
CA ASP A 173 -9.05 19.88 -12.90
C ASP A 173 -7.54 20.22 -12.92
N ILE A 174 -6.83 19.73 -11.89
CA ILE A 174 -5.37 19.90 -11.75
C ILE A 174 -4.72 18.55 -11.51
N TRP A 175 -3.47 18.40 -11.94
CA TRP A 175 -2.68 17.19 -11.71
C TRP A 175 -1.78 17.39 -10.49
N TYR A 176 -1.77 16.41 -9.60
CA TYR A 176 -0.86 16.34 -8.45
C TYR A 176 0.37 15.52 -8.81
#